data_AF-A0A7Y3AR71-F1
#
_entry.id   AF-A0A7Y3AR71-F1
#
_cell.length_a   1.000
_cell.length_b   1.000
_cell.length_c   1.000
_cell.angle_alpha   90.00
_cell.angle_beta   90.00
_cell.angle_gamma   90.00
#
_symmetry.space_group_name_H-M   'P 1'
#
loop_
_entity.id
_entity.type
_entity.pdbx_description
1 polymer ?
#
loop_
_entity_poly.entity_id
_entity_poly.type
_entity_poly.pdbx_seq_one_letter_code
_entity_poly.pdbx_strand_id
1 'polypeptide(L)'
;WVLPVELGLETLQDLQAQRPAGVETEVFALGRLPLAYSARCYTARSLNLPKDDCQFKCIDYPDGRLLKTREKQDFLVLNGIQTQSALTHQVLDQIPELKGLGVDILRISPQFNDTIKIIDIFHKALFTNDLTSLHDNLTELLPVGPCNGYLVERAGMDHGPQQAA
;
A
#
# COMPACT_ATOMS: atom_id res chain seq x y z
N TRP A 1 -11.50 -13.56 4.46
CA TRP A 1 -11.50 -12.29 5.19
C TRP A 1 -10.27 -11.49 4.76
N VAL A 2 -10.31 -10.16 4.91
CA VAL A 2 -9.21 -9.27 4.52
C VAL A 2 -8.65 -8.66 5.80
N LEU A 3 -7.33 -8.72 5.99
CA LEU A 3 -6.67 -8.05 7.10
C LEU A 3 -6.79 -6.52 6.91
N PRO A 4 -7.35 -5.77 7.88
CA PRO A 4 -7.28 -4.31 7.88
C PRO A 4 -5.84 -3.82 7.82
N VAL A 5 -5.58 -2.77 7.04
CA VAL A 5 -4.21 -2.30 6.75
C VAL A 5 -3.51 -1.68 7.96
N GLU A 6 -4.27 -1.38 9.01
CA GLU A 6 -3.81 -0.85 10.29
C GLU A 6 -3.32 -1.95 11.25
N LEU A 7 -3.54 -3.23 10.94
CA LEU A 7 -3.17 -4.36 11.81
C LEU A 7 -1.85 -5.00 11.35
N GLY A 8 -1.07 -5.44 12.34
CA GLY A 8 0.25 -6.05 12.16
C GLY A 8 0.23 -7.57 12.04
N LEU A 9 1.43 -8.14 11.87
CA LEU A 9 1.67 -9.58 11.76
C LEU A 9 1.24 -10.37 12.99
N GLU A 10 1.41 -9.81 14.21
CA GLU A 10 0.98 -10.46 15.45
C GLU A 10 -0.55 -10.70 15.44
N THR A 11 -1.31 -9.66 15.09
CA THR A 11 -2.78 -9.79 14.97
C THR A 11 -3.19 -10.74 13.85
N LEU A 12 -2.48 -10.73 12.72
CA LEU A 12 -2.71 -11.70 11.65
C LEU A 12 -2.50 -13.13 12.14
N GLN A 13 -1.44 -13.40 12.91
CA GLN A 13 -1.13 -14.70 13.46
C GLN A 13 -2.25 -15.18 14.40
N ASP A 14 -2.72 -14.33 15.31
CA ASP A 14 -3.81 -14.65 16.24
C ASP A 14 -5.12 -14.99 15.52
N LEU A 15 -5.45 -14.23 14.48
CA LEU A 15 -6.65 -14.45 13.66
C LEU A 15 -6.53 -15.72 12.81
N GLN A 16 -5.35 -15.99 12.25
CA GLN A 16 -5.09 -17.22 11.48
C GLN A 16 -5.18 -18.47 12.36
N ALA A 17 -4.72 -18.42 13.61
CA ALA A 17 -4.81 -19.54 14.55
C ALA A 17 -6.26 -19.98 14.85
N GLN A 18 -7.22 -19.05 14.73
CA GLN A 18 -8.64 -19.29 14.97
C GLN A 18 -9.48 -19.30 13.68
N ARG A 19 -8.83 -19.29 12.51
CA ARG A 19 -9.51 -19.23 11.23
C ARG A 19 -10.41 -20.45 11.01
N PRO A 20 -11.71 -20.26 10.73
CA PRO A 20 -12.60 -21.37 10.40
C PRO A 20 -12.17 -22.07 9.10
N ALA A 21 -12.39 -23.38 9.02
CA ALA A 21 -12.07 -24.16 7.83
C ALA A 21 -12.80 -23.61 6.58
N GLY A 22 -12.08 -23.52 5.46
CA GLY A 22 -12.63 -23.08 4.18
C GLY A 22 -12.76 -21.55 4.02
N VAL A 23 -12.35 -20.75 5.00
CA VAL A 23 -12.28 -19.30 4.87
C VAL A 23 -10.90 -18.90 4.37
N GLU A 24 -10.83 -18.20 3.23
CA GLU A 24 -9.57 -17.66 2.70
C GLU A 24 -9.16 -16.37 3.43
N THR A 25 -7.86 -16.08 3.49
CA THR A 25 -7.28 -14.86 4.06
C THR A 25 -6.58 -14.05 2.96
N GLU A 26 -6.96 -12.79 2.82
CA GLU A 26 -6.32 -11.82 1.92
C GLU A 26 -5.54 -10.76 2.70
N VAL A 27 -4.34 -10.45 2.24
CA VAL A 27 -3.51 -9.33 2.74
C VAL A 27 -3.32 -8.30 1.63
N PHE A 28 -3.45 -7.02 1.98
CA PHE A 28 -3.11 -5.92 1.08
C PHE A 28 -1.59 -5.85 0.92
N ALA A 29 -1.09 -6.39 -0.19
CA ALA A 29 0.32 -6.63 -0.39
C ALA A 29 1.06 -5.45 -1.00
N LEU A 30 0.37 -4.64 -1.82
CA LEU A 30 0.96 -3.45 -2.42
C LEU A 30 -0.07 -2.37 -2.74
N GLY A 31 0.25 -1.12 -2.43
CA GLY A 31 -0.46 0.07 -2.89
C GLY A 31 -0.47 1.22 -1.88
N ARG A 32 -1.05 2.36 -2.25
CA ARG A 32 -1.21 3.47 -1.30
C ARG A 32 -2.31 3.15 -0.29
N LEU A 33 -2.03 3.39 0.99
CA LEU A 33 -2.95 3.14 2.09
C LEU A 33 -4.16 4.09 2.00
N PRO A 34 -5.40 3.59 2.06
CA PRO A 34 -6.60 4.44 2.06
C PRO A 34 -6.84 5.00 3.48
N LEU A 35 -6.43 6.25 3.72
CA LEU A 35 -6.45 6.85 5.06
C LEU A 35 -7.78 7.53 5.42
N ALA A 36 -8.44 8.13 4.44
CA ALA A 36 -9.74 8.77 4.67
C ALA A 36 -10.57 8.88 3.38
N TYR A 37 -11.88 9.01 3.58
CA TYR A 37 -12.86 9.28 2.53
C TYR A 37 -13.65 10.54 2.86
N SER A 38 -14.11 11.25 1.83
CA SER A 38 -14.96 12.43 1.99
C SER A 38 -16.17 12.39 1.07
N ALA A 39 -17.25 13.07 1.48
CA ALA A 39 -18.40 13.30 0.62
C ALA A 39 -18.12 14.30 -0.52
N ARG A 40 -16.96 14.99 -0.49
CA ARG A 40 -16.52 15.91 -1.56
C ARG A 40 -15.20 15.44 -2.15
N CYS A 41 -15.04 15.63 -3.46
CA CYS A 41 -13.80 15.35 -4.17
C CYS A 41 -12.69 16.32 -3.72
N TYR A 42 -11.68 15.80 -3.02
CA TYR A 42 -10.52 16.58 -2.61
C TYR A 42 -9.68 17.01 -3.80
N THR A 43 -9.55 16.20 -4.85
CA THR A 43 -8.84 16.61 -6.08
C THR A 43 -9.49 17.86 -6.67
N ALA A 44 -10.81 17.87 -6.85
CA ALA A 44 -11.54 19.03 -7.37
C ALA A 44 -11.43 20.24 -6.44
N ARG A 45 -11.66 20.06 -5.13
CA ARG A 45 -11.53 21.13 -4.13
C ARG A 45 -10.13 21.75 -4.14
N SER A 46 -9.10 20.93 -4.28
CA SER A 46 -7.70 21.39 -4.30
C SER A 46 -7.36 22.26 -5.52
N LEU A 47 -8.24 22.29 -6.51
CA LEU A 47 -8.19 23.11 -7.72
C LEU A 47 -9.29 24.19 -7.72
N ASN A 48 -9.90 24.44 -6.56
CA ASN A 48 -10.98 25.42 -6.36
C ASN A 48 -12.23 25.16 -7.21
N LEU A 49 -12.48 23.91 -7.61
CA LEU A 49 -13.72 23.52 -8.28
C LEU A 49 -14.87 23.33 -7.28
N PRO A 50 -16.11 23.67 -7.65
CA PRO A 50 -17.28 23.46 -6.81
C PRO A 50 -17.58 21.97 -6.62
N LYS A 51 -18.30 21.64 -5.54
CA LYS A 51 -18.63 20.24 -5.21
C LYS A 51 -19.48 19.53 -6.29
N ASP A 52 -20.32 20.29 -7.00
CA ASP A 52 -21.32 19.79 -7.94
C ASP A 52 -20.78 19.72 -9.39
N ASP A 53 -19.57 20.23 -9.64
CA ASP A 53 -18.89 20.15 -10.94
C ASP A 53 -17.38 19.87 -10.74
N CYS A 54 -17.05 18.59 -10.52
CA CYS A 54 -15.67 18.15 -10.29
C CYS A 54 -14.84 18.06 -11.57
N GLN A 55 -15.47 18.16 -12.74
CA GLN A 55 -14.87 18.10 -14.08
C GLN A 55 -14.00 16.86 -14.34
N PHE A 56 -14.23 15.76 -13.62
CA PHE A 56 -13.41 14.54 -13.68
C PHE A 56 -11.92 14.80 -13.54
N LYS A 57 -11.56 15.83 -12.77
CA LYS A 57 -10.20 16.38 -12.74
C LYS A 57 -9.13 15.41 -12.23
N CYS A 58 -9.53 14.30 -11.61
CA CYS A 58 -8.63 13.19 -11.27
C CYS A 58 -7.98 12.52 -12.49
N ILE A 59 -8.56 12.60 -13.69
CA ILE A 59 -7.97 12.03 -14.91
C ILE A 59 -6.60 12.66 -15.22
N ASP A 60 -6.43 13.95 -14.90
CA ASP A 60 -5.16 14.66 -15.07
C ASP A 60 -4.08 14.22 -14.06
N TYR A 61 -4.46 13.44 -13.05
CA TYR A 61 -3.58 12.93 -11.99
C TYR A 61 -3.79 11.42 -11.83
N PRO A 62 -3.29 10.61 -12.78
CA PRO A 62 -3.59 9.19 -12.82
C PRO A 62 -3.04 8.39 -11.62
N ASP A 63 -1.96 8.89 -10.99
CA ASP A 63 -1.44 8.38 -9.71
C ASP A 63 -1.91 9.22 -8.50
N GLY A 64 -2.93 10.05 -8.69
CA GLY A 64 -3.40 11.01 -7.70
C GLY A 64 -2.50 12.24 -7.56
N ARG A 65 -2.99 13.25 -6.85
CA ARG A 65 -2.28 14.51 -6.64
C ARG A 65 -1.49 14.47 -5.33
N LEU A 66 -0.17 14.46 -5.42
CA LEU A 66 0.73 14.53 -4.27
C LEU A 66 0.61 15.87 -3.53
N LEU A 67 0.45 15.78 -2.21
CA LEU A 67 0.47 16.88 -1.26
C LEU A 67 1.77 16.85 -0.45
N LYS A 68 2.33 18.04 -0.27
CA LYS A 68 3.53 18.24 0.54
C LYS A 68 3.21 19.04 1.80
N THR A 69 3.98 18.81 2.86
CA THR A 69 3.96 19.65 4.07
C THR A 69 4.53 21.05 3.79
N ARG A 70 4.48 21.95 4.78
CA ARG A 70 5.09 23.29 4.67
C ARG A 70 6.62 23.21 4.52
N GLU A 71 7.20 22.16 5.09
CA GLU A 71 8.61 21.78 5.02
C GLU A 71 8.95 21.03 3.71
N LYS A 72 7.99 20.95 2.77
CA LYS A 72 8.10 20.31 1.45
C LYS A 72 8.29 18.79 1.47
N GLN A 73 7.93 18.13 2.57
CA GLN A 73 7.96 16.68 2.67
C GLN A 73 6.72 16.07 2.00
N ASP A 74 6.91 14.99 1.27
CA ASP A 74 5.82 14.23 0.67
C ASP A 74 4.99 13.57 1.77
N PHE A 75 3.67 13.78 1.74
CA PHE A 75 2.81 13.41 2.87
C PHE A 75 1.61 12.58 2.47
N LEU A 76 0.76 13.11 1.59
CA LEU A 76 -0.51 12.49 1.20
C LEU A 76 -0.74 12.56 -0.31
N VAL A 77 -1.60 11.69 -0.82
CA VAL A 77 -2.07 11.73 -2.21
C VAL A 77 -3.59 11.90 -2.22
N LEU A 78 -4.08 12.85 -3.03
CA LEU A 78 -5.51 13.03 -3.28
C LEU A 78 -5.92 12.24 -4.52
N ASN A 79 -6.82 11.28 -4.35
CA ASN A 79 -7.37 10.50 -5.45
C ASN A 79 -8.90 10.59 -5.44
N GLY A 80 -9.42 11.67 -6.03
CA GLY A 80 -10.84 11.96 -6.03
C GLY A 80 -11.35 12.28 -4.62
N ILE A 81 -12.18 11.40 -4.07
CA ILE A 81 -12.72 11.51 -2.70
C ILE A 81 -11.82 10.89 -1.62
N GLN A 82 -10.77 10.18 -2.03
CA GLN A 82 -9.84 9.50 -1.14
C GLN A 82 -8.65 10.39 -0.82
N THR A 83 -8.24 10.34 0.45
CA THR A 83 -6.92 10.74 0.89
C THR A 83 -6.12 9.47 1.18
N GLN A 84 -4.98 9.33 0.51
CA GLN A 84 -4.13 8.15 0.60
C GLN A 84 -2.74 8.51 1.14
N SER A 85 -1.96 7.52 1.58
CA SER A 85 -0.54 7.71 1.88
C SER A 85 0.23 8.19 0.64
N ALA A 86 1.27 9.00 0.83
CA ALA A 86 2.19 9.32 -0.26
C ALA A 86 3.06 8.12 -0.66
N LEU A 87 3.64 7.46 0.35
CA LEU A 87 4.40 6.22 0.19
C LEU A 87 3.49 5.05 -0.15
N THR A 88 4.07 4.04 -0.80
CA THR A 88 3.39 2.82 -1.22
C THR A 88 3.64 1.73 -0.19
N HIS A 89 2.58 1.24 0.44
CA HIS A 89 2.68 0.05 1.27
C HIS A 89 3.12 -1.13 0.42
N GLN A 90 4.06 -1.94 0.92
CA GLN A 90 4.52 -3.16 0.26
C GLN A 90 4.94 -4.22 1.29
N VAL A 91 4.77 -5.50 0.96
CA VAL A 91 5.04 -6.63 1.86
C VAL A 91 6.01 -7.67 1.28
N LEU A 92 6.79 -7.31 0.26
CA LEU A 92 7.60 -8.25 -0.52
C LEU A 92 8.49 -9.11 0.38
N ASP A 93 9.20 -8.49 1.32
CA ASP A 93 10.12 -9.19 2.23
C ASP A 93 9.39 -10.07 3.26
N GLN A 94 8.09 -9.84 3.47
CA GLN A 94 7.23 -10.60 4.37
C GLN A 94 6.55 -11.80 3.67
N ILE A 95 6.72 -11.98 2.35
CA ILE A 95 6.08 -13.09 1.61
C ILE A 95 6.34 -14.47 2.24
N PRO A 96 7.58 -14.84 2.64
CA PRO A 96 7.82 -16.13 3.28
C PRO A 96 7.04 -16.33 4.58
N GLU A 97 6.93 -15.27 5.40
CA GLU A 97 6.19 -15.27 6.65
C GLU A 97 4.68 -15.35 6.42
N LEU A 98 4.14 -14.52 5.52
CA LEU A 98 2.72 -14.55 5.15
C LEU A 98 2.30 -15.92 4.59
N LYS A 99 3.16 -16.55 3.80
CA LYS A 99 2.96 -17.93 3.32
C LYS A 99 2.96 -18.93 4.48
N GLY A 100 3.90 -18.79 5.43
CA GLY A 100 3.95 -19.61 6.64
C GLY A 100 2.72 -19.48 7.52
N LEU A 101 2.12 -18.29 7.58
CA LEU A 101 0.86 -18.00 8.29
C LEU A 101 -0.39 -18.49 7.53
N GLY A 102 -0.24 -19.05 6.33
CA GLY A 102 -1.36 -19.55 5.53
C GLY A 102 -2.24 -18.45 4.94
N VAL A 103 -1.65 -17.32 4.55
CA VAL A 103 -2.33 -16.30 3.73
C VAL A 103 -2.53 -16.85 2.31
N ASP A 104 -3.75 -16.73 1.80
CA ASP A 104 -4.14 -17.32 0.50
C ASP A 104 -3.97 -16.31 -0.65
N ILE A 105 -4.22 -15.02 -0.39
CA ILE A 105 -4.29 -13.99 -1.42
C ILE A 105 -3.43 -12.78 -1.04
N LEU A 106 -2.57 -12.36 -1.97
CA LEU A 106 -1.85 -11.09 -1.92
C LEU A 106 -2.51 -10.10 -2.88
N ARG A 107 -3.14 -9.06 -2.35
CA ARG A 107 -3.81 -8.04 -3.15
C ARG A 107 -2.86 -6.91 -3.54
N ILE A 108 -2.75 -6.66 -4.85
CA ILE A 108 -2.01 -5.53 -5.42
C ILE A 108 -3.02 -4.49 -5.89
N SER A 109 -2.97 -3.28 -5.33
CA SER A 109 -3.65 -2.11 -5.89
C SER A 109 -2.80 -1.56 -7.05
N PRO A 110 -3.36 -1.44 -8.26
CA PRO A 110 -2.65 -0.88 -9.39
C PRO A 110 -2.15 0.54 -9.13
N GLN A 111 -1.00 0.85 -9.71
CA GLN A 111 -0.52 2.21 -9.98
C GLN A 111 -0.55 2.46 -11.49
N PHE A 112 -0.47 3.72 -11.92
CA PHE A 112 -0.68 4.05 -13.34
C PHE A 112 0.35 3.40 -14.26
N ASN A 113 1.62 3.41 -13.85
CA ASN A 113 2.72 2.80 -14.59
C ASN A 113 3.23 1.52 -13.92
N ASP A 114 3.79 0.59 -14.70
CA ASP A 114 4.57 -0.56 -14.23
C ASP A 114 3.83 -1.62 -13.38
N THR A 115 2.50 -1.54 -13.21
CA THR A 115 1.71 -2.53 -12.44
C THR A 115 2.00 -3.98 -12.87
N ILE A 116 2.15 -4.25 -14.17
CA ILE A 116 2.46 -5.61 -14.67
C ILE A 116 3.84 -6.08 -14.19
N LYS A 117 4.86 -5.21 -14.24
CA LYS A 117 6.20 -5.55 -13.75
C LYS A 117 6.19 -5.83 -12.25
N ILE A 118 5.40 -5.06 -11.48
CA ILE A 118 5.21 -5.28 -10.05
C ILE A 118 4.58 -6.65 -9.80
N ILE A 119 3.54 -7.02 -10.54
CA ILE A 119 2.92 -8.35 -10.46
C ILE A 119 3.97 -9.44 -10.73
N ASP A 120 4.80 -9.28 -11.75
CA ASP A 120 5.87 -10.25 -12.07
C ASP A 120 6.90 -10.38 -10.94
N ILE A 121 7.24 -9.28 -10.26
CA ILE A 121 8.14 -9.29 -9.10
C ILE A 121 7.52 -10.09 -7.95
N PHE A 122 6.26 -9.80 -7.59
CA PHE A 122 5.56 -10.54 -6.54
C PHE A 122 5.40 -12.01 -6.90
N HIS A 123 5.10 -12.32 -8.16
CA HIS A 123 5.00 -13.69 -8.64
C HIS A 123 6.33 -14.44 -8.49
N LYS A 124 7.46 -13.84 -8.88
CA LYS A 124 8.80 -14.43 -8.69
C LYS A 124 9.13 -14.68 -7.22
N ALA A 125 8.76 -13.73 -6.35
CA ALA A 125 8.99 -13.83 -4.91
C ALA A 125 8.28 -15.04 -4.25
N LEU A 126 7.23 -15.60 -4.86
CA LEU A 126 6.58 -16.83 -4.36
C LEU A 126 7.46 -18.08 -4.46
N PHE A 127 8.51 -18.04 -5.29
CA PHE A 127 9.34 -19.19 -5.66
C PHE A 127 10.81 -19.05 -5.27
N THR A 128 11.21 -17.95 -4.63
CA THR A 128 12.60 -17.71 -4.18
C THR A 128 12.61 -17.21 -2.74
N ASN A 129 13.69 -17.53 -2.02
CA ASN A 129 13.94 -16.99 -0.68
C ASN A 129 14.90 -15.78 -0.71
N ASP A 130 15.65 -15.59 -1.79
CA ASP A 130 16.45 -14.38 -1.98
C ASP A 130 15.60 -13.31 -2.67
N LEU A 131 15.16 -12.34 -1.86
CA LEU A 131 14.29 -11.25 -2.26
C LEU A 131 15.05 -9.95 -2.49
N THR A 132 16.35 -9.90 -2.20
CA THR A 132 17.13 -8.66 -2.20
C THR A 132 17.04 -7.92 -3.53
N SER A 133 17.34 -8.62 -4.63
CA SER A 133 17.25 -8.02 -5.97
C SER A 133 15.81 -7.68 -6.39
N LEU A 134 14.82 -8.44 -5.91
CA LEU A 134 13.41 -8.16 -6.20
C LEU A 134 12.92 -6.91 -5.45
N HIS A 135 13.40 -6.72 -4.22
CA HIS A 135 13.13 -5.55 -3.40
C HIS A 135 13.69 -4.27 -4.01
N ASP A 136 14.95 -4.31 -4.45
CA ASP A 136 15.59 -3.17 -5.10
C ASP A 136 14.83 -2.79 -6.39
N ASN A 137 14.55 -3.79 -7.24
CA ASN A 137 13.77 -3.59 -8.46
C ASN A 137 12.36 -3.05 -8.16
N LEU A 138 11.70 -3.52 -7.10
CA LEU A 138 10.38 -3.03 -6.73
C LEU A 138 10.45 -1.56 -6.33
N THR A 139 11.42 -1.21 -5.47
CA THR A 139 11.59 0.15 -4.93
C THR A 139 11.77 1.19 -6.05
N GLU A 140 12.50 0.85 -7.12
CA GLU A 140 12.67 1.72 -8.29
C GLU A 140 11.36 2.01 -9.06
N LEU A 141 10.36 1.13 -8.95
CA LEU A 141 9.07 1.28 -9.65
C LEU A 141 8.04 2.07 -8.84
N LEU A 142 8.30 2.33 -7.55
CA LEU A 142 7.33 3.00 -6.67
C LEU A 142 7.39 4.53 -6.86
N PRO A 143 6.24 5.22 -7.08
CA PRO A 143 6.23 6.63 -7.46
C PRO A 143 6.90 7.61 -6.47
N VAL A 144 6.91 7.27 -5.19
CA VAL A 144 7.47 8.12 -4.11
C VAL A 144 8.45 7.34 -3.25
N GLY A 145 8.12 6.10 -2.95
CA GLY A 145 8.92 5.20 -2.13
C GLY A 145 8.05 4.20 -1.38
N PRO A 146 8.66 3.19 -0.75
CA PRO A 146 7.96 2.15 -0.03
C PRO A 146 7.66 2.53 1.43
N CYS A 147 6.69 1.86 2.04
CA CYS A 147 6.47 1.79 3.48
C CYS A 147 5.91 0.42 3.87
N ASN A 148 6.07 0.02 5.13
CA ASN A 148 5.46 -1.19 5.69
C ASN A 148 5.19 -1.12 7.19
N GLY A 149 5.28 0.07 7.80
CA GLY A 149 5.28 0.25 9.24
C GLY A 149 4.11 -0.41 9.99
N TYR A 150 2.85 -0.25 9.54
CA TYR A 150 1.71 -0.87 10.24
C TYR A 150 1.81 -2.39 10.32
N LEU A 151 2.27 -3.04 9.25
CA LEU A 151 2.42 -4.50 9.21
C LEU A 151 3.45 -4.99 10.26
N VAL A 152 4.50 -4.20 10.49
CA VAL A 152 5.56 -4.48 11.46
C VAL A 152 5.40 -3.68 12.76
N GLU A 153 4.19 -3.20 13.05
CA GLU A 153 3.80 -2.55 14.31
C GLU A 153 4.59 -1.27 14.64
N ARG A 154 4.92 -0.51 13.60
CA ARG A 154 5.56 0.81 13.65
C ARG A 154 4.66 1.88 13.02
N ALA A 155 5.14 3.12 12.97
CA ALA A 155 4.40 4.20 12.31
C ALA A 155 4.20 3.85 10.84
N GLY A 156 2.99 3.99 10.28
CA GLY A 156 2.66 3.52 8.93
C GLY A 156 3.50 4.13 7.79
N MET A 157 4.17 5.26 8.04
CA MET A 157 5.10 5.90 7.10
C MET A 157 6.52 5.31 7.14
N ASP A 158 6.81 4.47 8.12
CA ASP A 158 8.09 3.81 8.24
C ASP A 158 8.21 2.70 7.19
N HIS A 159 9.44 2.46 6.76
CA HIS A 159 9.86 1.34 5.92
C HIS A 159 11.02 0.66 6.64
N GLY A 160 10.91 -0.64 6.90
CA GLY A 160 11.93 -1.34 7.69
C GLY A 160 13.30 -1.47 6.98
N PRO A 161 14.41 -1.68 7.72
CA PRO A 161 14.58 -1.62 9.17
C PRO A 161 15.42 -0.39 9.60
N GLN A 162 15.34 0.02 10.87
CA GLN A 162 16.51 0.65 11.49
C GLN A 162 17.34 -0.49 12.08
N GLN A 163 18.64 -0.53 11.78
CA GLN A 163 19.62 -1.42 12.39
C GLN A 163 19.47 -1.43 13.92
N ALA A 164 19.76 -2.59 14.52
CA ALA A 164 19.76 -2.84 15.95
C ALA A 164 20.32 -1.66 16.77
N ALA A 165 19.65 -1.36 17.89
CA ALA A 165 20.31 -0.73 19.04
C ALA A 165 20.98 -1.81 19.88
#